data_AF-A0A535C733-F1
#
_entry.id   AF-A0A535C733-F1
#
_cell.length_a   1.000
_cell.length_b   1.000
_cell.length_c   1.000
_cell.angle_alpha   90.00
_cell.angle_beta   90.00
_cell.angle_gamma   90.00
#
_symmetry.space_group_name_H-M   'P 1'
#
loop_
_entity.id
_entity.type
_entity.pdbx_description
1 polymer ?
#
loop_
_entity_poly.entity_id
_entity_poly.type
_entity_poly.pdbx_seq_one_letter_code
_entity_poly.pdbx_strand_id
1 'polypeptide(L)'
;MTAAIVELTLITAYIHFSLGGPLFTLNALGYLVLAIALTIGAARPHPLVARFSWLPRVGLAGYALATIGAYVVVGPYFNLGWVAKGIEVAILTLLAADVVRAYGSPAGLMRAAIASVLGPTNVRAA
;
A
#
# COMPACT_ATOMS: atom_id res chain seq x y z
N MET A 1 -7.29 -6.98 -9.43
CA MET A 1 -6.85 -6.82 -8.02
C MET A 1 -6.41 -5.40 -7.73
N THR A 2 -5.44 -4.84 -8.45
CA THR A 2 -5.01 -3.45 -8.25
C THR A 2 -6.14 -2.43 -8.25
N ALA A 3 -7.08 -2.50 -9.19
CA ALA A 3 -8.21 -1.57 -9.25
C ALA A 3 -9.04 -1.56 -7.95
N ALA A 4 -9.39 -2.75 -7.43
CA ALA A 4 -10.12 -2.87 -6.17
C ALA A 4 -9.31 -2.32 -4.98
N ILE A 5 -7.99 -2.57 -4.93
CA ILE A 5 -7.13 -2.01 -3.88
C ILE A 5 -7.13 -0.48 -3.97
N VAL A 6 -6.96 0.08 -5.17
CA VAL A 6 -6.97 1.53 -5.41
C VAL A 6 -8.32 2.13 -5.02
N GLU A 7 -9.43 1.52 -5.40
CA GLU A 7 -10.78 1.95 -5.04
C GLU A 7 -10.97 2.00 -3.51
N LEU A 8 -10.67 0.93 -2.80
CA LEU A 8 -10.76 0.90 -1.32
C LEU A 8 -9.82 1.94 -0.67
N THR A 9 -8.63 2.13 -1.25
CA THR A 9 -7.66 3.13 -0.79
C THR A 9 -8.21 4.55 -0.95
N LEU A 10 -8.86 4.84 -2.08
CA LEU A 10 -9.50 6.13 -2.34
C LEU A 10 -10.73 6.35 -1.45
N ILE A 11 -11.54 5.32 -1.21
CA ILE A 11 -12.65 5.38 -0.24
C ILE A 11 -12.10 5.70 1.16
N THR A 12 -11.02 5.04 1.56
CA THR A 12 -10.36 5.31 2.86
C THR A 12 -9.83 6.75 2.93
N ALA A 13 -9.22 7.24 1.85
CA ALA A 13 -8.77 8.63 1.77
C ALA A 13 -9.93 9.62 1.90
N TYR A 14 -11.05 9.37 1.21
CA TYR A 14 -12.25 10.19 1.28
C TYR A 14 -12.85 10.22 2.69
N ILE A 15 -12.95 9.06 3.35
CA ILE A 15 -13.44 8.99 4.74
C ILE A 15 -12.55 9.85 5.64
N HIS A 16 -11.24 9.68 5.61
CA HIS A 16 -10.32 10.48 6.42
C HIS A 16 -10.43 11.98 6.10
N PHE A 17 -10.57 12.36 4.83
CA PHE A 17 -10.76 13.75 4.45
C PHE A 17 -12.04 14.33 5.06
N SER A 18 -13.14 13.57 5.05
CA SER A 18 -14.45 14.00 5.58
C SER A 18 -14.47 14.21 7.11
N LEU A 19 -13.55 13.58 7.84
CA LEU A 19 -13.44 13.72 9.30
C LEU A 19 -12.82 15.07 9.72
N GLY A 20 -12.07 15.73 8.82
CA GLY A 20 -11.48 17.03 9.06
C GLY A 20 -10.34 17.05 10.09
N GLY A 21 -9.71 18.21 10.25
CA GLY A 21 -8.56 18.39 11.14
C GLY A 21 -7.22 17.86 10.59
N PRO A 22 -6.08 18.27 11.18
CA PRO A 22 -4.78 18.05 10.58
C PRO A 22 -4.39 16.58 10.44
N LEU A 23 -4.61 15.76 11.48
CA LEU A 23 -4.21 14.35 11.50
C LEU A 23 -4.98 13.53 10.45
N PHE A 24 -6.31 13.70 10.37
CA PHE A 24 -7.12 12.99 9.38
C PHE A 24 -6.84 13.49 7.96
N THR A 25 -6.59 14.78 7.76
CA THR A 25 -6.17 15.31 6.45
C THR A 25 -4.84 14.71 5.99
N LEU A 26 -3.85 14.62 6.88
CA LEU A 26 -2.58 13.95 6.56
C LEU A 26 -2.77 12.47 6.22
N ASN A 27 -3.68 11.78 6.92
CA ASN A 27 -4.05 10.41 6.58
C ASN A 27 -4.69 10.30 5.18
N ALA A 28 -5.61 11.20 4.86
CA ALA A 28 -6.25 11.25 3.56
C ALA A 28 -5.22 11.43 2.44
N LEU A 29 -4.27 12.36 2.62
CA LEU A 29 -3.19 12.60 1.67
C LEU A 29 -2.26 11.38 1.52
N GLY A 30 -1.91 10.72 2.62
CA GLY A 30 -1.08 9.51 2.57
C GLY A 30 -1.74 8.40 1.75
N TYR A 31 -3.03 8.13 1.99
CA TYR A 31 -3.78 7.16 1.19
C TYR A 31 -3.92 7.57 -0.27
N LEU A 32 -4.19 8.86 -0.56
CA LEU A 32 -4.29 9.37 -1.92
C LEU A 32 -2.98 9.20 -2.69
N VAL A 33 -1.85 9.57 -2.09
CA VAL A 33 -0.52 9.42 -2.69
C VAL A 33 -0.21 7.95 -2.97
N LEU A 34 -0.55 7.05 -2.04
CA LEU A 34 -0.34 5.61 -2.23
C LEU A 34 -1.26 5.02 -3.32
N ALA A 35 -2.50 5.49 -3.44
CA ALA A 35 -3.39 5.09 -4.53
C ALA A 35 -2.85 5.51 -5.90
N ILE A 36 -2.32 6.74 -6.01
CA ILE A 36 -1.65 7.24 -7.21
C ILE A 36 -0.40 6.40 -7.51
N ALA A 37 0.44 6.16 -6.51
CA ALA A 37 1.67 5.37 -6.65
C ALA A 37 1.39 3.92 -7.09
N LEU A 38 0.35 3.28 -6.57
CA LEU A 38 -0.09 1.95 -7.01
C LEU A 38 -0.56 1.95 -8.47
N THR A 39 -1.30 2.99 -8.88
CA THR A 39 -1.77 3.15 -10.25
C THR A 39 -0.61 3.29 -11.22
N ILE A 40 0.37 4.15 -10.90
CA ILE A 40 1.60 4.33 -11.67
C ILE A 40 2.41 3.03 -11.71
N GLY A 41 2.57 2.36 -10.57
CA GLY A 41 3.29 1.08 -10.45
C GLY A 41 2.65 -0.06 -11.25
N ALA A 42 1.33 -0.04 -11.42
CA ALA A 42 0.59 -1.02 -12.22
C ALA A 42 0.66 -0.75 -13.72
N ALA A 43 0.61 0.53 -14.12
CA ALA A 43 0.78 0.92 -15.52
C ALA A 43 2.22 0.65 -16.04
N ARG A 44 3.21 0.62 -15.14
CA ARG A 44 4.64 0.40 -15.46
C ARG A 44 5.14 1.27 -16.64
N PRO A 45 4.92 2.59 -16.63
CA PRO A 45 5.23 3.46 -17.77
C PRO A 45 6.73 3.57 -18.07
N HIS A 46 7.59 3.17 -17.13
CA HIS A 46 9.05 3.30 -17.25
C HIS A 46 9.76 2.10 -16.59
N PRO A 47 10.93 1.66 -17.08
CA PRO A 47 11.69 0.54 -16.49
C PRO A 47 12.02 0.71 -15.01
N LEU A 48 12.31 1.95 -14.58
CA LEU A 48 12.52 2.26 -13.15
C LEU A 48 11.25 2.03 -12.32
N VAL A 49 10.07 2.38 -12.85
CA VAL A 49 8.79 2.13 -12.16
C VAL A 49 8.52 0.63 -12.07
N ALA A 50 8.81 -0.13 -13.13
CA ALA A 50 8.68 -1.58 -13.09
C ALA A 50 9.60 -2.20 -12.02
N ARG A 51 10.87 -1.75 -11.95
CA ARG A 51 11.88 -2.17 -10.96
C ARG A 51 11.42 -1.96 -9.52
N PHE A 52 10.79 -0.83 -9.21
CA PHE A 52 10.33 -0.48 -7.86
C PHE A 52 8.82 -0.65 -7.65
N SER A 53 8.13 -1.40 -8.50
CA SER A 53 6.68 -1.60 -8.41
C SER A 53 6.22 -2.32 -7.13
N TRP A 54 7.14 -2.92 -6.38
CA TRP A 54 6.87 -3.51 -5.06
C TRP A 54 6.66 -2.44 -3.97
N LEU A 55 7.27 -1.26 -4.14
CA LEU A 55 7.36 -0.25 -3.09
C LEU A 55 5.99 0.33 -2.68
N PRO A 56 5.08 0.71 -3.61
CA PRO A 56 3.76 1.20 -3.22
C PRO A 56 2.92 0.16 -2.47
N ARG A 57 3.13 -1.14 -2.74
CA ARG A 57 2.44 -2.22 -2.03
C ARG A 57 2.91 -2.29 -0.59
N VAL A 58 4.22 -2.37 -0.37
CA VAL A 58 4.78 -2.39 0.99
C VAL A 58 4.45 -1.11 1.74
N GLY A 59 4.52 0.04 1.06
CA GLY A 59 4.12 1.33 1.61
C GLY A 59 2.67 1.34 2.07
N LEU A 60 1.72 0.86 1.24
CA LEU A 60 0.31 0.78 1.63
C LEU A 60 0.06 -0.19 2.77
N ALA A 61 0.74 -1.36 2.78
CA ALA A 61 0.64 -2.30 3.90
C ALA A 61 1.09 -1.66 5.21
N GLY A 62 2.28 -1.07 5.22
CA GLY A 62 2.85 -0.42 6.41
C GLY A 62 1.99 0.75 6.87
N TYR A 63 1.50 1.56 5.94
CA TYR A 63 0.64 2.71 6.25
C TYR A 63 -0.68 2.28 6.88
N ALA A 64 -1.38 1.31 6.29
CA ALA A 64 -2.63 0.80 6.83
C ALA A 64 -2.45 0.13 8.20
N LEU A 65 -1.37 -0.62 8.40
CA LEU A 65 -1.05 -1.19 9.71
C LEU A 65 -0.81 -0.09 10.76
N ALA A 66 -0.11 0.97 10.39
CA ALA A 66 0.15 2.11 11.28
C ALA A 66 -1.15 2.85 11.63
N THR A 67 -2.05 3.10 10.68
CA THR A 67 -3.33 3.78 10.95
C THR A 67 -4.27 2.93 11.80
N ILE A 68 -4.34 1.62 11.57
CA ILE A 68 -5.09 0.68 12.42
C ILE A 68 -4.50 0.70 13.83
N GLY A 69 -3.19 0.50 13.96
CA GLY A 69 -2.52 0.45 15.26
C GLY A 69 -2.69 1.75 16.05
N ALA A 70 -2.49 2.90 15.41
CA ALA A 70 -2.71 4.20 16.04
C ALA A 70 -4.16 4.37 16.49
N TYR A 71 -5.14 3.96 15.67
CA TYR A 71 -6.55 4.04 16.05
C TYR A 71 -6.91 3.13 17.23
N VAL A 72 -6.32 1.94 17.32
CA VAL A 72 -6.56 1.02 18.46
C VAL A 72 -5.94 1.54 19.77
N VAL A 73 -4.90 2.37 19.70
CA VAL A 73 -4.22 2.89 20.91
C VAL A 73 -4.80 4.24 21.36
N VAL A 74 -5.00 5.18 20.42
CA VAL A 74 -5.39 6.58 20.73
C VAL A 74 -6.62 7.04 19.95
N GLY A 75 -7.37 6.14 19.33
CA GLY A 75 -8.50 6.50 18.49
C GLY A 75 -9.69 7.03 19.29
N PRO A 76 -10.55 7.84 18.65
CA PRO A 76 -11.81 8.32 19.25
C PRO A 76 -12.97 7.29 19.22
N TYR A 77 -12.75 6.09 18.68
CA TYR A 77 -13.67 4.94 18.72
C TYR A 77 -15.12 5.14 18.25
N PHE A 78 -15.37 5.99 17.25
CA PHE A 78 -16.69 6.16 16.63
C PHE A 78 -16.95 5.22 15.43
N ASN A 79 -18.22 4.99 15.10
CA ASN A 79 -18.65 4.01 14.08
C ASN A 79 -17.98 4.16 12.71
N LEU A 80 -17.94 5.36 12.15
CA LEU A 80 -17.31 5.60 10.84
C LEU A 80 -15.79 5.31 10.88
N GLY A 81 -15.15 5.45 12.04
CA GLY A 81 -13.76 5.05 12.24
C GLY A 81 -13.62 3.53 12.17
N TRP A 82 -14.47 2.76 12.84
CA TRP A 82 -14.49 1.29 12.70
C TRP A 82 -14.77 0.83 11.27
N VAL A 83 -15.66 1.51 10.54
CA VAL A 83 -15.90 1.25 9.11
C VAL A 83 -14.61 1.47 8.30
N ALA A 84 -13.91 2.58 8.51
CA ALA A 84 -12.62 2.83 7.84
C ALA A 84 -11.61 1.72 8.13
N LYS A 85 -11.57 1.21 9.37
CA LYS A 85 -10.63 0.16 9.78
C LYS A 85 -10.98 -1.19 9.15
N GLY A 86 -12.28 -1.48 8.99
CA GLY A 86 -12.74 -2.62 8.21
C GLY A 86 -12.27 -2.57 6.74
N ILE A 87 -12.32 -1.37 6.13
CA ILE A 87 -11.79 -1.17 4.77
C ILE A 87 -10.27 -1.33 4.72
N GLU A 88 -9.53 -0.81 5.71
CA GLU A 88 -8.08 -1.00 5.81
C GLU A 88 -7.69 -2.48 5.92
N VAL A 89 -8.45 -3.29 6.67
CA VAL A 89 -8.25 -4.75 6.73
C VAL A 89 -8.55 -5.42 5.38
N ALA A 90 -9.59 -4.98 4.67
CA ALA A 90 -9.87 -5.47 3.33
C ALA A 90 -8.75 -5.12 2.34
N ILE A 91 -8.17 -3.91 2.43
CA ILE A 91 -6.99 -3.50 1.67
C ILE A 91 -5.83 -4.46 1.95
N LEU A 92 -5.51 -4.73 3.22
CA LEU A 92 -4.42 -5.64 3.60
C LEU A 92 -4.63 -7.06 3.04
N THR A 93 -5.86 -7.55 3.08
CA THR A 93 -6.22 -8.87 2.55
C THR A 93 -6.02 -8.95 1.03
N LEU A 94 -6.56 -7.98 0.30
CA LEU A 94 -6.38 -7.90 -1.16
C LEU A 94 -4.92 -7.70 -1.54
N LEU A 95 -4.17 -6.94 -0.76
CA LEU A 95 -2.77 -6.68 -0.98
C LEU A 95 -1.91 -7.92 -0.77
N ALA A 96 -2.18 -8.71 0.27
CA ALA A 96 -1.53 -9.99 0.49
C ALA A 96 -1.76 -10.93 -0.71
N ALA A 97 -3.00 -11.01 -1.20
CA ALA A 97 -3.34 -11.81 -2.37
C ALA A 97 -2.69 -11.24 -3.67
N ASP A 98 -2.61 -9.92 -3.85
CA ASP A 98 -1.91 -9.31 -4.99
C ASP A 98 -0.40 -9.56 -4.93
N VAL A 99 0.21 -9.57 -3.75
CA VAL A 99 1.63 -9.92 -3.56
C VAL A 99 1.89 -11.37 -3.98
N VAL A 100 1.05 -12.32 -3.55
CA VAL A 100 1.15 -13.71 -3.98
C VAL A 100 0.99 -13.82 -5.51
N ARG A 101 0.01 -13.10 -6.09
CA ARG A 101 -0.20 -13.11 -7.54
C ARG A 101 0.97 -12.49 -8.33
N ALA A 102 1.53 -11.38 -7.85
CA ALA A 102 2.53 -10.62 -8.59
C ALA A 102 3.97 -11.13 -8.38
N TYR A 103 4.27 -11.72 -7.22
CA TYR A 103 5.63 -12.14 -6.83
C TYR A 103 5.72 -13.62 -6.43
N GLY A 104 4.63 -14.37 -6.51
CA GLY A 104 4.53 -15.78 -6.11
C GLY A 104 4.48 -16.02 -4.60
N SER A 105 5.14 -15.17 -3.81
CA SER A 105 5.17 -15.26 -2.34
C SER A 105 5.72 -13.96 -1.72
N PRO A 106 5.55 -13.75 -0.40
CA PRO A 106 6.24 -12.69 0.33
C PRO A 106 7.77 -12.74 0.19
N ALA A 107 8.36 -13.94 0.16
CA ALA A 107 9.78 -14.12 -0.10
C ALA A 107 10.19 -13.69 -1.52
N GLY A 108 9.32 -13.91 -2.51
CA GLY A 108 9.51 -13.42 -3.88
C GLY A 108 9.50 -11.89 -3.96
N LEU A 109 8.61 -11.23 -3.20
CA LEU A 109 8.62 -9.77 -3.08
C LEU A 109 9.93 -9.28 -2.46
N MET A 110 10.40 -9.92 -1.39
CA MET A 110 11.68 -9.56 -0.76
C MET A 110 12.86 -9.69 -1.73
N ARG A 111 12.91 -10.79 -2.50
CA ARG A 111 13.94 -10.96 -3.54
C ARG A 111 13.87 -9.86 -4.60
N ALA A 112 12.65 -9.51 -5.05
CA ALA A 112 12.47 -8.42 -6.00
C ALA A 112 12.93 -7.07 -5.42
N ALA A 113 12.65 -6.81 -4.14
CA ALA A 113 13.11 -5.61 -3.45
C ALA A 113 14.65 -5.54 -3.38
N ILE A 114 15.31 -6.62 -2.97
CA ILE A 114 16.77 -6.69 -2.90
C ILE A 114 17.39 -6.49 -4.29
N ALA A 115 16.90 -7.20 -5.31
CA ALA A 115 17.38 -7.07 -6.68
C ALA A 115 17.16 -5.64 -7.22
N SER A 116 16.08 -4.98 -6.82
CA SER A 116 15.80 -3.59 -7.19
C SER A 116 16.78 -2.59 -6.58
N VAL A 117 17.52 -2.92 -5.53
CA VAL A 117 18.54 -2.03 -4.96
C VAL A 117 19.93 -2.40 -5.47
N LEU A 118 20.27 -3.69 -5.43
CA LEU A 118 21.62 -4.18 -5.73
C LEU A 118 21.93 -4.28 -7.23
N GLY A 119 20.93 -4.18 -8.11
CA GLY A 119 21.11 -4.41 -9.55
C GLY A 119 21.29 -5.89 -9.90
N PRO A 120 21.43 -6.26 -11.18
CA PRO A 120 21.72 -7.63 -11.55
C PRO A 120 23.04 -8.04 -10.92
N THR A 121 23.03 -9.02 -10.01
CA THR A 121 24.26 -9.71 -9.63
C THR A 121 24.75 -10.44 -10.87
N ASN A 122 25.75 -9.89 -11.54
CA ASN A 122 26.49 -10.60 -12.58
C ASN A 122 27.23 -11.78 -11.95
N VAL A 123 26.52 -12.86 -11.65
CA VAL A 123 27.12 -14.17 -11.44
C VAL A 123 27.41 -14.75 -12.83
N ARG A 124 28.36 -14.11 -13.52
CA ARG A 124 29.14 -14.74 -14.58
C ARG A 124 30.56 -14.86 -14.03
N ALA A 125 30.79 -15.94 -13.30
CA ALA A 125 32.11 -16.51 -13.08
C ALA A 125 31.92 -18.00 -13.38
N ALA A 126 32.77 -18.71 -14.11
CA ALA A 126 33.91 -18.43 -14.97
C ALA A 126 34.03 -19.70 -15.84
#